data_AF-A0A4R9GNC8-F1
#
_entry.id   AF-A0A4R9GNC8-F1
#
_cell.length_a   1.000
_cell.length_b   1.000
_cell.length_c   1.000
_cell.angle_alpha   90.00
_cell.angle_beta   90.00
_cell.angle_gamma   90.00
#
_symmetry.space_group_name_H-M   'P 1'
#
loop_
_entity.id
_entity.type
_entity.pdbx_description
1 polymer ?
#
loop_
_entity_poly.entity_id
_entity_poly.type
_entity_poly.pdbx_seq_one_letter_code
_entity_poly.pdbx_strand_id
1 'polypeptide(L)'
;MSATSRTDAHKIFADLYRKARSPEQQQKIDEVIQKSNDIFIRIDLMKKVDEEFEQKKREENRRAEEDEKAAKQNAGQATSGSQSKTAPKPVRRADSANVGIGFFANLFGGNAAITKFAKETGTVEVGFLGRNSRIAPSVERLFKALKEDQIISTLQALRLAESQGWRHWRPLVYNIVLNFNKFFNNFISLDSLFIDEISPEIFLNRSLKMQMYYARHLSRDDAKEIILANVPELVKKDEKLSIKLPAILSGLNYGLNLETGRPKLTDAIRAFYVVSNRKVISWEEIVDSLNVPPINETKFQGSPDITKEVDTTLIKLSDDILTRGNKKEELQNLRQRYFKIDENGKISFDFLNGVVDDYFAHHMPENMNSSAFKSSFKGMPHKLIYILLRDFQSCYSPILEGTVKIGTKNHNRDVIIMQTGLFKGEIEEINNLLRQLDAFNKKYPSFQYTFATFNQNTSGSSVEDQITVNLLRLLGEASAFMGKFAEKINTIVENHLLAKDYEAKSQLNDRVLASKEKVIDEIKVLHRFIPYYDSTVVSGNRLNNKSLEYVFVDMAQLLFNYAVIYKDKFTVNKLTVHRKIDAELKALRAEYERLSGKPFDGGESLQTESSEAQ
;
A
#
# COMPACT_ATOMS: atom_id res chain seq x y z
N MET A 1 11.36 4.82 37.89
CA MET A 1 12.51 5.72 37.66
C MET A 1 11.96 7.01 37.10
N SER A 2 12.25 8.17 37.70
CA SER A 2 11.69 9.46 37.29
C SER A 2 12.15 9.82 35.89
N ALA A 3 11.22 10.16 34.99
CA ALA A 3 11.55 10.70 33.67
C ALA A 3 12.15 12.10 33.85
N THR A 4 13.47 12.20 33.81
CA THR A 4 14.19 13.48 33.84
C THR A 4 13.82 14.26 32.58
N SER A 5 13.47 15.55 32.71
CA SER A 5 13.15 16.40 31.56
C SER A 5 14.36 16.50 30.62
N ARG A 6 14.14 16.78 29.33
CA ARG A 6 15.25 16.90 28.36
C ARG A 6 16.19 18.06 28.74
N THR A 7 15.65 19.13 29.31
CA THR A 7 16.41 20.25 29.88
C THR A 7 17.30 19.81 31.04
N ASP A 8 16.81 18.95 31.93
CA ASP A 8 17.62 18.37 33.01
C ASP A 8 18.66 17.40 32.45
N ALA A 9 18.34 16.64 31.39
CA ALA A 9 19.33 15.83 30.68
C ALA A 9 20.45 16.69 30.06
N HIS A 10 20.12 17.83 29.46
CA HIS A 10 21.12 18.78 28.95
C HIS A 10 21.99 19.38 30.07
N LYS A 11 21.42 19.68 31.23
CA LYS A 11 22.19 20.11 32.42
C LYS A 11 23.10 18.98 32.92
N ILE A 12 22.57 17.77 33.09
CA ILE A 12 23.34 16.60 33.52
C ILE A 12 24.46 16.30 32.52
N PHE A 13 24.21 16.42 31.22
CA PHE A 13 25.22 16.25 30.18
C PHE A 13 26.33 17.31 30.30
N ALA A 14 25.97 18.59 30.48
CA ALA A 14 26.93 19.67 30.64
C ALA A 14 27.76 19.52 31.92
N ASP A 15 27.13 19.14 33.03
CA ASP A 15 27.79 18.89 34.31
C ASP A 15 28.74 17.69 34.22
N LEU A 16 28.31 16.61 33.55
CA LEU A 16 29.18 15.47 33.26
C LEU A 16 30.33 15.88 32.36
N TYR A 17 30.12 16.69 31.32
CA TYR A 17 31.20 17.09 30.42
C TYR A 17 32.24 17.98 31.12
N ARG A 18 31.81 18.85 32.04
CA ARG A 18 32.67 19.74 32.83
C ARG A 18 33.41 19.04 33.97
N LYS A 19 33.07 17.80 34.31
CA LYS A 19 33.79 17.01 35.33
C LYS A 19 35.28 16.93 34.94
N ALA A 20 36.15 17.38 35.84
CA ALA A 20 37.60 17.36 35.62
C ALA A 20 38.10 15.91 35.51
N ARG A 21 38.81 15.60 34.42
CA ARG A 21 39.31 14.26 34.06
C ARG A 21 40.75 14.31 33.60
N SER A 22 41.41 13.15 33.54
CA SER A 22 42.71 13.04 32.87
C SER A 22 42.55 13.21 31.35
N PRO A 23 43.60 13.63 30.62
CA PRO A 23 43.53 13.84 29.16
C PRO A 23 43.05 12.60 28.39
N GLU A 24 43.50 11.41 28.79
CA GLU A 24 43.11 10.13 28.16
C GLU A 24 41.63 9.79 28.39
N GLN A 25 41.10 10.08 29.59
CA GLN A 25 39.70 9.85 29.90
C GLN A 25 38.81 10.87 29.15
N GLN A 26 39.26 12.11 29.02
CA GLN A 26 38.53 13.14 28.27
C GLN A 26 38.44 12.80 26.78
N GLN A 27 39.50 12.27 26.17
CA GLN A 27 39.49 11.84 24.77
C GLN A 27 38.46 10.72 24.51
N LYS A 28 38.35 9.73 25.42
CA LYS A 28 37.32 8.67 25.32
C LYS A 28 35.89 9.21 25.47
N ILE A 29 35.71 10.21 26.33
CA ILE A 29 34.41 10.91 26.48
C ILE A 29 34.05 11.61 25.16
N ASP A 30 35.00 12.32 24.53
CA ASP A 30 34.77 13.01 23.26
C ASP A 30 34.43 12.04 22.11
N GLU A 31 35.10 10.89 22.02
CA GLU A 31 34.81 9.84 21.03
C GLU A 31 33.40 9.25 21.21
N VAL A 32 32.99 9.05 22.46
CA VAL A 32 31.69 8.46 22.79
C VAL A 32 30.53 9.42 22.49
N ILE A 33 30.73 10.73 22.70
CA ILE A 33 29.73 11.78 22.37
C ILE A 33 29.45 11.82 20.87
N GLN A 34 30.43 11.48 20.04
CA GLN A 34 30.28 11.45 18.58
C GLN A 34 29.49 10.23 18.07
N LYS A 35 29.37 9.14 18.85
CA LYS A 35 28.73 7.88 18.42
C LYS A 35 27.21 7.90 18.38
N SER A 36 26.55 8.83 19.07
CA SER A 36 25.09 8.94 19.12
C SER A 36 24.65 10.39 19.09
N ASN A 37 23.44 10.67 18.60
CA ASN A 37 22.81 12.01 18.62
C ASN A 37 21.74 12.16 19.71
N ASP A 38 21.41 11.09 20.43
CA ASP A 38 20.48 11.13 21.55
C ASP A 38 21.21 11.51 22.84
N ILE A 39 20.70 12.53 23.55
CA ILE A 39 21.33 13.03 24.76
C ILE A 39 21.28 12.05 25.93
N PHE A 40 20.22 11.24 26.04
CA PHE A 40 20.11 10.25 27.11
C PHE A 40 21.14 9.13 26.91
N ILE A 41 21.33 8.70 25.66
CA ILE A 41 22.36 7.72 25.30
C ILE A 41 23.76 8.29 25.54
N ARG A 42 24.00 9.56 25.21
CA ARG A 42 25.30 10.21 25.49
C ARG A 42 25.61 10.27 26.98
N ILE A 43 24.64 10.68 27.81
CA ILE A 43 24.78 10.71 29.28
C ILE A 43 25.15 9.33 29.82
N ASP A 44 24.44 8.30 29.37
CA ASP A 44 24.65 6.92 29.82
C ASP A 44 26.06 6.41 29.46
N LEU A 45 26.49 6.63 28.22
CA LEU A 45 27.82 6.22 27.78
C LEU A 45 28.94 7.02 28.48
N MET A 46 28.75 8.32 28.76
CA MET A 46 29.71 9.11 29.54
C MET A 46 29.86 8.62 30.97
N LYS A 47 28.74 8.27 31.62
CA LYS A 47 28.76 7.67 32.96
C LYS A 47 29.48 6.32 32.95
N LYS A 48 29.26 5.50 31.92
CA LYS A 48 29.93 4.21 31.77
C LYS A 48 31.46 4.35 31.63
N VAL A 49 31.94 5.31 30.84
CA VAL A 49 33.38 5.60 30.73
C VAL A 49 33.96 6.06 32.07
N ASP A 50 33.24 6.88 32.82
CA ASP A 50 33.66 7.32 34.15
C ASP A 50 33.70 6.15 35.15
N GLU A 51 32.71 5.26 35.12
CA GLU A 51 32.64 4.06 35.96
C GLU A 51 33.78 3.08 35.65
N GLU A 52 34.06 2.82 34.37
CA GLU A 52 35.16 1.97 33.93
C GLU A 52 36.53 2.53 34.37
N PHE A 53 36.71 3.85 34.31
CA PHE A 53 37.94 4.51 34.74
C PHE A 53 38.08 4.51 36.27
N GLU A 54 37.00 4.72 37.02
CA GLU A 54 37.02 4.61 38.48
C GLU A 54 37.26 3.17 38.96
N GLN A 55 36.70 2.16 38.29
CA GLN A 55 36.97 0.75 38.57
C GLN A 55 38.45 0.40 38.32
N LYS A 56 38.99 0.83 37.17
CA LYS A 56 40.40 0.61 36.84
C LYS A 56 41.34 1.29 37.84
N LYS A 57 41.03 2.53 38.25
CA LYS A 57 41.80 3.26 39.27
C LYS A 57 41.72 2.60 40.65
N ARG A 58 40.56 2.02 41.02
CA ARG A 58 40.43 1.25 42.27
C ARG A 58 41.21 -0.06 42.24
N GLU A 59 41.27 -0.74 41.10
CA GLU A 59 42.12 -1.93 40.91
C GLU A 59 43.62 -1.57 40.94
N GLU A 60 44.02 -0.47 40.30
CA GLU A 60 45.41 0.02 40.32
C GLU A 60 45.83 0.50 41.71
N ASN A 61 44.97 1.21 42.45
CA ASN A 61 45.26 1.62 43.83
C ASN A 61 45.31 0.41 44.78
N ARG A 62 44.47 -0.61 44.57
CA ARG A 62 44.49 -1.83 45.38
C ARG A 62 45.76 -2.66 45.13
N ARG A 63 46.26 -2.68 43.88
CA ARG A 63 47.59 -3.24 43.55
C ARG A 63 48.73 -2.40 44.11
N ALA A 64 48.62 -1.07 44.04
CA ALA A 64 49.61 -0.16 44.62
C ALA A 64 49.68 -0.24 46.16
N GLU A 65 48.56 -0.47 46.86
CA GLU A 65 48.55 -0.72 48.31
C GLU A 65 49.12 -2.09 48.70
N GLU A 66 48.99 -3.09 47.81
CA GLU A 66 49.66 -4.40 47.95
C GLU A 66 51.17 -4.27 47.70
N ASP A 67 51.59 -3.45 46.72
CA ASP A 67 53.00 -3.17 46.40
C ASP A 67 53.67 -2.20 47.40
N GLU A 68 52.93 -1.25 47.99
CA GLU A 68 53.46 -0.29 48.98
C GLU A 68 53.62 -0.94 50.37
N LYS A 69 52.82 -1.99 50.68
CA LYS A 69 53.10 -2.89 51.81
C LYS A 69 54.36 -3.74 51.59
N ALA A 70 54.72 -4.05 50.35
CA ALA A 70 55.97 -4.71 50.02
C ALA A 70 57.17 -3.73 49.96
N ALA A 71 56.96 -2.47 49.56
CA ALA A 71 58.00 -1.47 49.37
C ALA A 71 58.44 -0.74 50.65
N LYS A 72 57.67 -0.79 51.75
CA LYS A 72 58.09 -0.29 53.09
C LYS A 72 59.21 -1.13 53.76
N GLN A 73 59.74 -2.16 53.11
CA GLN A 73 60.91 -2.91 53.57
C GLN A 73 62.25 -2.45 53.00
N ASN A 74 62.33 -1.54 52.02
CA ASN A 74 63.63 -1.09 51.53
C ASN A 74 63.62 0.40 51.17
N ALA A 75 63.94 1.23 52.16
CA ALA A 75 64.33 2.61 51.96
C ALA A 75 65.84 2.70 51.66
N GLY A 76 66.21 3.45 50.62
CA GLY A 76 67.59 3.89 50.43
C GLY A 76 67.83 4.66 49.15
N GLN A 77 67.84 6.00 49.26
CA GLN A 77 68.69 6.99 48.57
C GLN A 77 68.74 7.02 47.02
N ALA A 78 68.91 8.13 46.32
CA ALA A 78 68.97 9.56 46.57
C ALA A 78 69.13 10.26 45.19
N THR A 79 68.70 11.53 45.08
CA THR A 79 69.31 12.64 44.27
C THR A 79 69.41 12.50 42.73
N SER A 80 69.31 13.50 41.86
CA SER A 80 69.08 14.96 41.85
C SER A 80 69.29 15.40 40.39
N GLY A 81 68.65 16.46 39.87
CA GLY A 81 69.14 17.08 38.63
C GLY A 81 68.12 17.89 37.82
N SER A 82 68.14 19.20 38.04
CA SER A 82 67.39 20.27 37.36
C SER A 82 68.12 20.85 36.13
N GLN A 83 67.37 21.48 35.20
CA GLN A 83 67.69 22.62 34.26
C GLN A 83 67.19 22.33 32.83
N SER A 84 66.83 23.26 31.93
CA SER A 84 66.36 24.66 31.95
C SER A 84 66.06 25.08 30.47
N LYS A 85 65.02 25.90 30.28
CA LYS A 85 64.66 26.83 29.17
C LYS A 85 65.58 26.95 27.92
N THR A 86 64.99 27.01 26.71
CA THR A 86 64.76 28.24 25.88
C THR A 86 64.48 27.92 24.38
N ALA A 87 63.74 28.80 23.71
CA ALA A 87 63.31 28.76 22.30
C ALA A 87 64.30 29.44 21.33
N PRO A 88 64.14 29.25 20.00
CA PRO A 88 64.20 30.42 19.12
C PRO A 88 63.20 30.49 17.94
N LYS A 89 63.04 31.76 17.53
CA LYS A 89 62.33 32.53 16.48
C LYS A 89 62.18 31.99 15.01
N PRO A 90 61.38 32.72 14.17
CA PRO A 90 60.73 32.24 12.95
C PRO A 90 61.41 32.64 11.62
N VAL A 91 61.01 32.00 10.53
CA VAL A 91 61.44 32.30 9.14
C VAL A 91 60.29 32.90 8.33
N ARG A 92 60.59 33.92 7.51
CA ARG A 92 59.69 34.67 6.61
C ARG A 92 59.81 34.22 5.15
N ARG A 93 58.64 34.18 4.48
CA ARG A 93 58.23 34.64 3.12
C ARG A 93 58.87 34.14 1.81
N ALA A 94 57.97 33.80 0.87
CA ALA A 94 57.85 34.28 -0.53
C ALA A 94 56.49 33.77 -1.07
N ASP A 95 55.80 34.29 -2.10
CA ASP A 95 55.50 35.63 -2.64
C ASP A 95 54.33 35.41 -3.64
N SER A 96 53.39 36.36 -3.77
CA SER A 96 52.67 36.61 -5.04
C SER A 96 51.87 37.92 -5.00
N ALA A 97 52.52 38.95 -5.56
CA ALA A 97 52.05 40.02 -6.42
C ALA A 97 50.59 40.55 -6.34
N ASN A 98 50.50 41.78 -5.82
CA ASN A 98 49.92 43.01 -6.41
C ASN A 98 48.55 42.98 -7.12
N VAL A 99 47.55 43.56 -6.45
CA VAL A 99 46.79 44.71 -6.98
C VAL A 99 46.76 45.78 -5.90
N GLY A 100 47.35 46.93 -6.19
CA GLY A 100 47.36 48.09 -5.31
C GLY A 100 46.02 48.82 -5.35
N ILE A 101 45.49 49.13 -4.17
CA ILE A 101 44.79 50.37 -3.77
C ILE A 101 44.64 50.32 -2.23
N GLY A 102 45.19 51.32 -1.53
CA GLY A 102 44.68 51.73 -0.22
C GLY A 102 45.33 51.19 1.07
N PHE A 103 46.63 51.38 1.29
CA PHE A 103 47.25 51.14 2.62
C PHE A 103 46.66 52.06 3.73
N PHE A 104 46.10 53.22 3.37
CA PHE A 104 45.40 54.10 4.32
C PHE A 104 43.89 53.81 4.48
N ALA A 105 43.29 53.00 3.60
CA ALA A 105 41.89 52.54 3.76
C ALA A 105 41.77 51.40 4.79
N ASN A 106 42.82 50.58 4.94
CA ASN A 106 42.86 49.48 5.93
C ASN A 106 43.27 49.88 7.35
N LEU A 107 43.79 51.10 7.55
CA LEU A 107 44.12 51.59 8.90
C LEU A 107 42.97 52.36 9.59
N PHE A 108 42.04 52.94 8.82
CA PHE A 108 40.90 53.70 9.38
C PHE A 108 39.50 53.32 8.82
N GLY A 109 39.41 52.37 7.88
CA GLY A 109 38.13 51.95 7.29
C GLY A 109 37.72 50.55 7.73
N GLY A 110 36.71 50.47 8.60
CA GLY A 110 35.92 49.24 8.75
C GLY A 110 35.40 48.77 7.41
N ASN A 111 35.30 47.44 7.18
CA ASN A 111 34.81 46.89 5.93
C ASN A 111 33.37 47.39 5.65
N ALA A 112 33.24 48.42 4.81
CA ALA A 112 31.99 49.18 4.62
C ALA A 112 30.83 48.28 4.17
N ALA A 113 31.12 47.19 3.45
CA ALA A 113 30.13 46.20 3.06
C ALA A 113 29.55 45.43 4.26
N ILE A 114 30.40 45.07 5.24
CA ILE A 114 29.95 44.39 6.47
C ILE A 114 29.17 45.36 7.36
N THR A 115 29.59 46.63 7.46
CA THR A 115 28.84 47.66 8.19
C THR A 115 27.47 47.92 7.56
N LYS A 116 27.38 47.95 6.24
CA LYS A 116 26.12 48.06 5.51
C LYS A 116 25.21 46.84 5.77
N PHE A 117 25.76 45.63 5.61
CA PHE A 117 25.05 44.38 5.91
C PHE A 117 24.51 44.36 7.34
N ALA A 118 25.35 44.66 8.33
CA ALA A 118 24.99 44.73 9.74
C ALA A 118 23.82 45.71 10.01
N LYS A 119 23.83 46.88 9.36
CA LYS A 119 22.75 47.88 9.48
C LYS A 119 21.44 47.42 8.82
N GLU A 120 21.54 46.74 7.68
CA GLU A 120 20.39 46.27 6.90
C GLU A 120 19.73 45.06 7.58
N THR A 121 20.49 44.08 8.04
CA THR A 121 19.95 42.83 8.61
C THR A 121 19.74 42.90 10.13
N GLY A 122 20.57 43.67 10.84
CA GLY A 122 20.60 43.68 12.31
C GLY A 122 21.14 42.38 12.93
N THR A 123 21.92 41.60 12.16
CA THR A 123 22.42 40.26 12.57
C THR A 123 23.87 40.24 13.03
N VAL A 124 24.62 41.32 12.80
CA VAL A 124 26.04 41.46 13.18
C VAL A 124 26.22 42.73 13.99
N GLU A 125 26.90 42.62 15.13
CA GLU A 125 27.41 43.77 15.87
C GLU A 125 28.83 44.09 15.41
N VAL A 126 29.04 45.33 15.00
CA VAL A 126 30.30 45.81 14.45
C VAL A 126 30.99 46.67 15.51
N GLY A 127 32.15 46.23 16.01
CA GLY A 127 32.94 46.97 17.00
C GLY A 127 33.58 48.25 16.45
N PHE A 128 34.35 48.95 17.31
CA PHE A 128 34.98 50.24 16.98
C PHE A 128 35.79 50.17 15.67
N LEU A 129 35.52 51.10 14.75
CA LEU A 129 36.12 51.17 13.40
C LEU A 129 35.93 49.92 12.53
N GLY A 130 34.85 49.14 12.72
CA GLY A 130 34.59 47.96 11.90
C GLY A 130 35.41 46.73 12.27
N ARG A 131 36.15 46.78 13.38
CA ARG A 131 36.98 45.67 13.87
C ARG A 131 36.18 44.84 14.87
N ASN A 132 36.47 43.54 14.93
CA ASN A 132 35.84 42.58 15.84
C ASN A 132 34.31 42.46 15.67
N SER A 133 33.87 41.98 14.50
CA SER A 133 32.45 41.68 14.26
C SER A 133 32.01 40.48 15.11
N ARG A 134 30.83 40.58 15.74
CA ARG A 134 30.21 39.51 16.53
C ARG A 134 28.78 39.29 16.07
N ILE A 135 28.22 38.13 16.38
CA ILE A 135 26.81 37.83 16.11
C ILE A 135 25.94 38.65 17.06
N ALA A 136 24.89 39.30 16.53
CA ALA A 136 24.00 40.12 17.34
C ALA A 136 23.09 39.26 18.24
N PRO A 137 22.74 39.71 19.46
CA PRO A 137 21.83 38.98 20.36
C PRO A 137 20.43 38.74 19.77
N SER A 138 20.02 39.53 18.78
CA SER A 138 18.78 39.33 18.02
C SER A 138 18.75 37.99 17.28
N VAL A 139 19.91 37.48 16.85
CA VAL A 139 20.05 36.18 16.18
C VAL A 139 19.83 35.05 17.17
N GLU A 140 20.38 35.15 18.38
CA GLU A 140 20.16 34.16 19.44
C GLU A 140 18.68 34.05 19.82
N ARG A 141 17.96 35.18 19.92
CA ARG A 141 16.51 35.18 20.19
C ARG A 141 15.70 34.39 19.16
N LEU A 142 16.16 34.31 17.92
CA LEU A 142 15.51 33.53 16.86
C LEU A 142 15.53 32.03 17.18
N PHE A 143 16.56 31.52 17.86
CA PHE A 143 16.63 30.11 18.26
C PHE A 143 15.95 29.83 19.61
N LYS A 144 15.76 30.85 20.45
CA LYS A 144 15.17 30.77 21.81
C LYS A 144 13.70 31.16 21.93
N ALA A 145 13.03 31.51 20.82
CA ALA A 145 11.69 32.10 20.88
C ALA A 145 10.58 31.11 21.28
N LEU A 146 10.74 29.82 20.99
CA LEU A 146 9.72 28.81 21.27
C LEU A 146 9.83 28.28 22.70
N LYS A 147 8.68 28.10 23.35
CA LYS A 147 8.60 27.45 24.67
C LYS A 147 8.77 25.93 24.54
N GLU A 148 9.28 25.28 25.59
CA GLU A 148 9.52 23.83 25.60
C GLU A 148 8.27 23.01 25.24
N ASP A 149 7.10 23.36 25.78
CA ASP A 149 5.83 22.67 25.46
C ASP A 149 5.43 22.80 23.97
N GLN A 150 5.67 23.97 23.36
CA GLN A 150 5.41 24.18 21.93
C GLN A 150 6.38 23.34 21.08
N ILE A 151 7.65 23.28 21.47
CA ILE A 151 8.67 22.46 20.80
C ILE A 151 8.29 20.99 20.88
N ILE A 152 8.04 20.46 22.08
CA ILE A 152 7.72 19.05 22.31
C ILE A 152 6.47 18.66 21.53
N SER A 153 5.39 19.45 21.63
CA SER A 153 4.12 19.14 20.97
C SER A 153 4.27 19.15 19.44
N THR A 154 5.00 20.13 18.90
CA THR A 154 5.26 20.23 17.45
C THR A 154 6.10 19.06 16.94
N LEU A 155 7.13 18.66 17.68
CA LEU A 155 7.93 17.48 17.34
C LEU A 155 7.10 16.18 17.36
N GLN A 156 6.22 16.03 18.36
CA GLN A 156 5.33 14.88 18.42
C GLN A 156 4.40 14.82 17.21
N ALA A 157 3.84 15.95 16.79
CA ALA A 157 3.03 16.06 15.58
C ALA A 157 3.81 15.71 14.30
N LEU A 158 5.04 16.21 14.16
CA LEU A 158 5.89 15.94 13.00
C LEU A 158 6.38 14.48 12.95
N ARG A 159 6.60 13.84 14.10
CA ARG A 159 6.87 12.39 14.19
C ARG A 159 5.65 11.54 13.84
N LEU A 160 4.45 11.98 14.25
CA LEU A 160 3.21 11.34 13.79
C LEU A 160 3.10 11.43 12.26
N ALA A 161 3.37 12.61 11.69
CA ALA A 161 3.38 12.81 10.25
C ALA A 161 4.41 11.94 9.51
N GLU A 162 5.62 11.76 10.07
CA GLU A 162 6.62 10.85 9.51
C GLU A 162 6.18 9.38 9.57
N SER A 163 5.60 8.94 10.69
CA SER A 163 5.20 7.53 10.86
C SER A 163 3.90 7.14 10.15
N GLN A 164 2.94 8.05 10.04
CA GLN A 164 1.59 7.75 9.54
C GLN A 164 1.19 8.56 8.30
N GLY A 165 1.91 9.63 7.95
CA GLY A 165 1.54 10.51 6.85
C GLY A 165 1.42 9.79 5.51
N TRP A 166 2.26 8.78 5.26
CA TRP A 166 2.24 7.99 4.02
C TRP A 166 0.90 7.26 3.78
N ARG A 167 0.16 6.96 4.85
CA ARG A 167 -1.17 6.32 4.78
C ARG A 167 -2.27 7.26 4.28
N HIS A 168 -2.01 8.55 4.22
CA HIS A 168 -3.02 9.57 3.89
C HIS A 168 -2.59 10.48 2.73
N TRP A 169 -1.29 10.64 2.53
CA TRP A 169 -0.75 11.64 1.64
C TRP A 169 -0.05 11.03 0.43
N ARG A 170 -0.05 11.76 -0.68
CA ARG A 170 0.81 11.44 -1.84
C ARG A 170 2.29 11.67 -1.48
N PRO A 171 3.24 11.07 -2.21
CA PRO A 171 4.67 11.21 -1.93
C PRO A 171 5.14 12.66 -1.77
N LEU A 172 4.68 13.57 -2.64
CA LEU A 172 4.99 15.00 -2.56
C LEU A 172 4.69 15.61 -1.19
N VAL A 173 3.44 15.49 -0.72
CA VAL A 173 2.99 16.06 0.56
C VAL A 173 3.78 15.46 1.71
N TYR A 174 3.95 14.14 1.71
CA TYR A 174 4.74 13.45 2.74
C TYR A 174 6.19 13.94 2.78
N ASN A 175 6.85 14.06 1.63
CA ASN A 175 8.25 14.47 1.56
C ASN A 175 8.46 15.94 1.93
N ILE A 176 7.50 16.83 1.64
CA ILE A 176 7.51 18.22 2.10
C ILE A 176 7.46 18.28 3.63
N VAL A 177 6.49 17.57 4.24
CA VAL A 177 6.36 17.54 5.70
C VAL A 177 7.57 16.88 6.35
N LEU A 178 8.11 15.81 5.76
CA LEU A 178 9.32 15.16 6.24
C LEU A 178 10.55 16.06 6.17
N ASN A 179 10.70 16.83 5.08
CA ASN A 179 11.78 17.81 4.96
C ASN A 179 11.66 18.87 6.07
N PHE A 180 10.45 19.38 6.31
CA PHE A 180 10.21 20.34 7.39
C PHE A 180 10.44 19.73 8.78
N ASN A 181 10.05 18.47 9.02
CA ASN A 181 10.36 17.75 10.25
C ASN A 181 11.87 17.68 10.50
N LYS A 182 12.65 17.32 9.47
CA LYS A 182 14.11 17.29 9.53
C LYS A 182 14.69 18.69 9.77
N PHE A 183 14.20 19.71 9.08
CA PHE A 183 14.58 21.11 9.32
C PHE A 183 14.31 21.51 10.78
N PHE A 184 13.07 21.38 11.25
CA PHE A 184 12.63 21.84 12.57
C PHE A 184 13.38 21.14 13.70
N ASN A 185 13.62 19.83 13.61
CA ASN A 185 14.45 19.10 14.57
C ASN A 185 15.91 19.60 14.62
N ASN A 186 16.51 19.89 13.45
CA ASN A 186 17.88 20.42 13.41
C ASN A 186 17.94 21.90 13.79
N PHE A 187 16.84 22.65 13.67
CA PHE A 187 16.77 24.05 14.07
C PHE A 187 16.74 24.20 15.59
N ILE A 188 15.83 23.49 16.27
CA ILE A 188 15.69 23.55 17.74
C ILE A 188 16.91 23.00 18.48
N SER A 189 17.69 22.09 17.86
CA SER A 189 18.88 21.51 18.48
C SER A 189 20.06 22.48 18.55
N LEU A 190 19.99 23.62 17.85
CA LEU A 190 21.03 24.65 17.85
C LEU A 190 20.89 25.63 19.01
N ASP A 191 19.77 25.65 19.73
CA ASP A 191 19.56 26.53 20.90
C ASP A 191 20.69 26.38 21.93
N SER A 192 21.08 25.14 22.23
CA SER A 192 22.16 24.85 23.18
C SER A 192 23.52 25.42 22.77
N LEU A 193 23.74 25.69 21.48
CA LEU A 193 25.00 26.24 20.99
C LEU A 193 25.18 27.73 21.34
N PHE A 194 24.10 28.43 21.70
CA PHE A 194 24.16 29.83 22.11
C PHE A 194 24.46 30.02 23.60
N ILE A 195 24.47 28.93 24.38
CA ILE A 195 24.78 28.99 25.83
C ILE A 195 26.29 29.17 26.08
N ASP A 196 27.15 28.73 25.15
CA ASP A 196 28.60 28.64 25.35
C ASP A 196 29.44 29.65 24.53
N GLU A 197 28.85 30.77 24.05
CA GLU A 197 29.53 31.79 23.20
C GLU A 197 30.33 31.18 22.02
N ILE A 198 29.73 30.20 21.35
CA ILE A 198 30.41 29.33 20.39
C ILE A 198 30.93 30.10 19.16
N SER A 199 32.09 29.69 18.64
CA SER A 199 32.68 30.30 17.44
C SER A 199 31.77 30.15 16.20
N PRO A 200 31.74 31.14 15.30
CA PRO A 200 30.93 31.07 14.09
C PRO A 200 31.20 29.82 13.22
N GLU A 201 32.44 29.35 13.18
CA GLU A 201 32.84 28.13 12.45
C GLU A 201 32.18 26.87 13.02
N ILE A 202 32.11 26.75 14.35
CA ILE A 202 31.46 25.59 15.00
C ILE A 202 29.95 25.65 14.73
N PHE A 203 29.32 26.83 14.78
CA PHE A 203 27.91 26.96 14.42
C PHE A 203 27.66 26.53 12.97
N LEU A 204 28.45 26.99 12.01
CA LEU A 204 28.30 26.62 10.60
C LEU A 204 28.44 25.12 10.38
N ASN A 205 29.44 24.49 11.01
CA ASN A 205 29.64 23.03 10.93
C ASN A 205 28.48 22.24 11.55
N ARG A 206 27.97 22.68 12.71
CA ARG A 206 26.87 21.99 13.42
C ARG A 206 25.50 22.23 12.76
N SER A 207 25.31 23.37 12.11
CA SER A 207 24.04 23.77 11.48
C SER A 207 23.90 23.33 10.03
N LEU A 208 24.94 22.74 9.40
CA LEU A 208 24.94 22.35 7.98
C LEU A 208 23.67 21.60 7.54
N LYS A 209 23.21 20.62 8.34
CA LYS A 209 21.97 19.88 8.05
C LYS A 209 20.72 20.76 8.10
N MET A 210 20.62 21.63 9.10
CA MET A 210 19.53 22.61 9.20
C MET A 210 19.50 23.49 7.95
N GLN A 211 20.66 24.02 7.54
CA GLN A 211 20.78 24.88 6.36
C GLN A 211 20.34 24.18 5.08
N MET A 212 20.75 22.92 4.87
CA MET A 212 20.32 22.13 3.70
C MET A 212 18.79 21.94 3.65
N TYR A 213 18.17 21.52 4.76
CA TYR A 213 16.71 21.33 4.80
C TYR A 213 15.94 22.64 4.69
N TYR A 214 16.50 23.74 5.20
CA TYR A 214 15.92 25.06 5.10
C TYR A 214 15.99 25.61 3.67
N ALA A 215 17.14 25.50 3.00
CA ALA A 215 17.27 25.84 1.59
C ALA A 215 16.29 25.04 0.72
N ARG A 216 16.14 23.73 0.97
CA ARG A 216 15.15 22.89 0.29
C ARG A 216 13.70 23.30 0.58
N HIS A 217 13.43 23.82 1.78
CA HIS A 217 12.10 24.34 2.13
C HIS A 217 11.80 25.63 1.37
N LEU A 218 12.77 26.56 1.31
CA LEU A 218 12.63 27.84 0.62
C LEU A 218 12.58 27.73 -0.90
N SER A 219 13.08 26.64 -1.49
CA SER A 219 13.00 26.41 -2.93
C SER A 219 11.59 26.06 -3.43
N ARG A 220 10.57 26.05 -2.55
CA ARG A 220 9.18 25.70 -2.88
C ARG A 220 8.20 26.68 -2.23
N ASP A 221 7.48 27.41 -3.06
CA ASP A 221 6.51 28.41 -2.61
C ASP A 221 5.28 27.78 -1.92
N ASP A 222 4.89 26.57 -2.34
CA ASP A 222 3.72 25.84 -1.83
C ASP A 222 3.96 25.10 -0.51
N ALA A 223 5.21 24.97 -0.06
CA ALA A 223 5.57 24.12 1.08
C ALA A 223 4.86 24.53 2.37
N LYS A 224 4.75 25.85 2.61
CA LYS A 224 4.08 26.41 3.79
C LYS A 224 2.59 26.06 3.83
N GLU A 225 1.90 26.25 2.72
CA GLU A 225 0.47 25.96 2.59
C GLU A 225 0.20 24.47 2.76
N ILE A 226 1.02 23.62 2.13
CA ILE A 226 0.91 22.16 2.25
C ILE A 226 1.06 21.71 3.70
N ILE A 227 2.05 22.22 4.43
CA ILE A 227 2.29 21.83 5.83
C ILE A 227 1.13 22.27 6.73
N LEU A 228 0.66 23.51 6.59
CA LEU A 228 -0.45 24.05 7.39
C LEU A 228 -1.81 23.42 7.05
N ALA A 229 -2.01 22.94 5.82
CA ALA A 229 -3.22 22.24 5.43
C ALA A 229 -3.24 20.77 5.88
N ASN A 230 -2.10 20.09 5.88
CA ASN A 230 -2.06 18.63 6.07
C ASN A 230 -1.71 18.18 7.49
N VAL A 231 -0.72 18.81 8.14
CA VAL A 231 -0.26 18.38 9.47
C VAL A 231 -1.37 18.53 10.53
N PRO A 232 -2.10 19.66 10.61
CA PRO A 232 -3.20 19.81 11.56
C PRO A 232 -4.33 18.78 11.37
N GLU A 233 -4.68 18.49 10.11
CA GLU A 233 -5.73 17.51 9.79
C GLU A 233 -5.35 16.08 10.20
N LEU A 234 -4.07 15.72 10.10
CA LEU A 234 -3.58 14.45 10.62
C LEU A 234 -3.62 14.43 12.16
N VAL A 235 -3.17 15.51 12.81
CA VAL A 235 -3.15 15.64 14.27
C VAL A 235 -4.55 15.54 14.88
N LYS A 236 -5.58 16.09 14.22
CA LYS A 236 -6.98 16.00 14.68
C LYS A 236 -7.50 14.57 14.80
N LYS A 237 -6.89 13.61 14.09
CA LYS A 237 -7.24 12.18 14.16
C LYS A 237 -6.61 11.47 15.36
N ASP A 238 -5.61 12.08 16.01
CA ASP A 238 -4.97 11.54 17.20
C ASP A 238 -5.54 12.19 18.46
N GLU A 239 -6.23 11.41 19.29
CA GLU A 239 -6.91 11.91 20.49
C GLU A 239 -5.97 12.66 21.45
N LYS A 240 -4.71 12.22 21.59
CA LYS A 240 -3.75 12.80 22.55
C LYS A 240 -3.14 14.10 22.03
N LEU A 241 -2.84 14.18 20.75
CA LEU A 241 -2.24 15.37 20.13
C LEU A 241 -3.27 16.43 19.74
N SER A 242 -4.53 16.03 19.50
CA SER A 242 -5.62 16.96 19.16
C SER A 242 -5.81 18.06 20.21
N ILE A 243 -5.70 17.73 21.50
CA ILE A 243 -5.82 18.68 22.62
C ILE A 243 -4.68 19.72 22.60
N LYS A 244 -3.53 19.35 22.03
CA LYS A 244 -2.32 20.19 21.93
C LYS A 244 -2.24 20.97 20.63
N LEU A 245 -3.28 20.91 19.78
CA LEU A 245 -3.28 21.53 18.46
C LEU A 245 -2.90 23.02 18.48
N PRO A 246 -3.35 23.86 19.44
CA PRO A 246 -2.92 25.26 19.49
C PRO A 246 -1.41 25.44 19.68
N ALA A 247 -0.78 24.63 20.55
CA ALA A 247 0.66 24.66 20.78
C ALA A 247 1.44 24.18 19.54
N ILE A 248 0.94 23.13 18.88
CA ILE A 248 1.49 22.59 17.63
C ILE A 248 1.43 23.67 16.53
N LEU A 249 0.27 24.30 16.32
CA LEU A 249 0.10 25.36 15.33
C LEU A 249 1.03 26.55 15.60
N SER A 250 1.23 26.90 16.87
CA SER A 250 2.18 27.96 17.24
C SER A 250 3.62 27.60 16.83
N GLY A 251 4.07 26.36 17.07
CA GLY A 251 5.41 25.92 16.69
C GLY A 251 5.59 25.79 15.17
N LEU A 252 4.60 25.22 14.46
CA LEU A 252 4.59 25.16 13.00
C LEU A 252 4.66 26.56 12.39
N ASN A 253 3.78 27.47 12.81
CA ASN A 253 3.77 28.84 12.30
C ASN A 253 5.08 29.57 12.59
N TYR A 254 5.70 29.36 13.74
CA TYR A 254 7.00 29.96 14.00
C TYR A 254 8.06 29.48 13.00
N GLY A 255 8.22 28.16 12.85
CA GLY A 255 9.22 27.58 11.94
C GLY A 255 8.99 27.91 10.47
N LEU A 256 7.72 28.09 10.06
CA LEU A 256 7.33 28.42 8.68
C LEU A 256 7.40 29.92 8.34
N ASN A 257 7.53 30.79 9.33
CA ASN A 257 7.52 32.25 9.14
C ASN A 257 8.87 32.92 9.43
N LEU A 258 9.96 32.15 9.46
CA LEU A 258 11.30 32.64 9.79
C LEU A 258 11.88 33.65 8.78
N GLU A 259 11.31 33.79 7.58
CA GLU A 259 11.68 34.82 6.60
C GLU A 259 10.84 36.10 6.69
N THR A 260 9.78 36.11 7.50
CA THR A 260 8.87 37.27 7.63
C THR A 260 9.29 38.26 8.70
N GLY A 261 10.14 37.82 9.65
CA GLY A 261 10.62 38.62 10.77
C GLY A 261 11.95 39.34 10.49
N ARG A 262 12.40 40.13 11.48
CA ARG A 262 13.75 40.71 11.51
C ARG A 262 14.46 40.30 12.81
N PRO A 263 15.59 39.58 12.74
CA PRO A 263 16.26 39.12 11.53
C PRO A 263 15.54 37.94 10.86
N LYS A 264 15.73 37.79 9.53
CA LYS A 264 15.36 36.56 8.81
C LYS A 264 16.31 35.42 9.19
N LEU A 265 15.88 34.17 9.09
CA LEU A 265 16.80 33.04 9.33
C LEU A 265 17.89 32.98 8.24
N THR A 266 17.59 33.29 6.98
CA THR A 266 18.61 33.44 5.93
C THR A 266 19.68 34.48 6.30
N ASP A 267 19.27 35.65 6.78
CA ASP A 267 20.18 36.72 7.22
C ASP A 267 20.98 36.34 8.48
N ALA A 268 20.39 35.57 9.38
CA ALA A 268 21.07 35.02 10.56
C ALA A 268 22.17 34.02 10.15
N ILE A 269 21.87 33.07 9.26
CA ILE A 269 22.86 32.12 8.74
C ILE A 269 23.98 32.86 8.00
N ARG A 270 23.62 33.81 7.13
CA ARG A 270 24.60 34.66 6.43
C ARG A 270 25.52 35.38 7.40
N ALA A 271 25.02 35.88 8.53
CA ALA A 271 25.84 36.53 9.55
C ALA A 271 26.99 35.65 10.05
N PHE A 272 26.74 34.37 10.29
CA PHE A 272 27.78 33.41 10.68
C PHE A 272 28.85 33.24 9.60
N TYR A 273 28.45 33.13 8.33
CA TYR A 273 29.38 33.12 7.20
C TYR A 273 30.18 34.43 7.08
N VAL A 274 29.53 35.58 7.27
CA VAL A 274 30.19 36.90 7.19
C VAL A 274 31.23 37.07 8.29
N VAL A 275 30.90 36.69 9.53
CA VAL A 275 31.84 36.78 10.65
C VAL A 275 32.99 35.78 10.50
N SER A 276 32.71 34.55 10.05
CA SER A 276 33.72 33.50 9.82
C SER A 276 34.68 33.87 8.68
N ASN A 277 34.14 34.25 7.52
CA ASN A 277 34.93 34.44 6.29
C ASN A 277 35.40 35.88 6.10
N ARG A 278 34.97 36.81 6.97
CA ARG A 278 35.24 38.26 6.91
C ARG A 278 34.87 38.91 5.56
N LYS A 279 33.91 38.31 4.85
CA LYS A 279 33.39 38.72 3.54
C LYS A 279 31.88 38.58 3.54
N VAL A 280 31.18 39.53 2.92
CA VAL A 280 29.72 39.42 2.71
C VAL A 280 29.46 38.32 1.68
N ILE A 281 28.58 37.37 2.02
CA ILE A 281 28.15 36.25 1.18
C ILE A 281 26.62 36.34 0.99
N SER A 282 26.16 36.07 -0.22
CA SER A 282 24.73 36.01 -0.57
C SER A 282 24.09 34.70 -0.10
N TRP A 283 22.76 34.63 -0.10
CA TRP A 283 22.08 33.37 0.24
C TRP A 283 22.27 32.35 -0.89
N GLU A 284 22.23 32.82 -2.13
CA GLU A 284 22.40 32.02 -3.34
C GLU A 284 23.78 31.34 -3.38
N GLU A 285 24.85 32.08 -3.07
CA GLU A 285 26.21 31.50 -2.95
C GLU A 285 26.28 30.39 -1.87
N ILE A 286 25.52 30.53 -0.77
CA ILE A 286 25.44 29.49 0.27
C ILE A 286 24.70 28.29 -0.28
N VAL A 287 23.53 28.47 -0.92
CA VAL A 287 22.74 27.38 -1.50
C VAL A 287 23.54 26.60 -2.54
N ASP A 288 24.26 27.30 -3.42
CA ASP A 288 25.14 26.69 -4.42
C ASP A 288 26.25 25.85 -3.77
N SER A 289 26.84 26.35 -2.67
CA SER A 289 27.85 25.60 -1.92
C SER A 289 27.31 24.35 -1.22
N LEU A 290 26.03 24.35 -0.86
CA LEU A 290 25.37 23.23 -0.18
C LEU A 290 24.91 22.12 -1.15
N ASN A 291 24.82 22.41 -2.46
CA ASN A 291 24.39 21.49 -3.51
C ASN A 291 23.12 20.68 -3.12
N VAL A 292 22.06 21.39 -2.72
CA VAL A 292 20.87 20.80 -2.12
C VAL A 292 19.99 20.17 -3.22
N PRO A 293 19.76 18.84 -3.22
CA PRO A 293 18.88 18.25 -4.23
C PRO A 293 17.41 18.62 -3.96
N PRO A 294 16.56 18.66 -4.99
CA PRO A 294 15.14 18.98 -4.85
C PRO A 294 14.35 17.89 -4.10
N ILE A 295 13.15 18.25 -3.62
CA ILE A 295 12.22 17.28 -3.01
C ILE A 295 11.71 16.33 -4.09
N ASN A 296 11.78 15.01 -3.83
CA ASN A 296 11.21 14.02 -4.73
C ASN A 296 9.67 14.06 -4.66
N GLU A 297 9.00 14.13 -5.81
CA GLU A 297 7.54 14.23 -5.86
C GLU A 297 6.84 12.88 -6.05
N THR A 298 7.59 11.85 -6.47
CA THR A 298 7.05 10.58 -6.98
C THR A 298 7.34 9.38 -6.08
N LYS A 299 8.34 9.45 -5.19
CA LYS A 299 8.74 8.34 -4.29
C LYS A 299 8.83 8.83 -2.85
N PHE A 300 8.30 8.05 -1.91
CA PHE A 300 8.41 8.33 -0.48
C PHE A 300 9.88 8.29 -0.03
N GLN A 301 10.32 9.29 0.75
CA GLN A 301 11.69 9.40 1.28
C GLN A 301 11.77 9.15 2.80
N GLY A 302 10.87 8.31 3.32
CA GLY A 302 10.77 7.94 4.73
C GLY A 302 11.92 7.06 5.22
N SER A 303 11.78 6.52 6.43
CA SER A 303 12.71 5.49 6.92
C SER A 303 12.61 4.22 6.05
N PRO A 304 13.60 3.31 6.13
CA PRO A 304 13.54 2.02 5.43
C PRO A 304 12.28 1.22 5.76
N ASP A 305 11.83 1.26 7.02
CA ASP A 305 10.60 0.58 7.46
C ASP A 305 9.36 1.12 6.75
N ILE A 306 9.23 2.45 6.65
CA ILE A 306 8.10 3.09 5.96
C ILE A 306 8.13 2.78 4.47
N THR A 307 9.31 2.83 3.85
CA THR A 307 9.47 2.52 2.43
C THR A 307 9.05 1.07 2.15
N LYS A 308 9.49 0.13 2.99
CA LYS A 308 9.09 -1.29 2.92
C LYS A 308 7.60 -1.49 3.13
N GLU A 309 6.96 -0.77 4.07
CA GLU A 309 5.51 -0.83 4.28
C GLU A 309 4.74 -0.32 3.06
N VAL A 310 5.18 0.77 2.43
CA VAL A 310 4.59 1.30 1.19
C VAL A 310 4.69 0.27 0.07
N ASP A 311 5.88 -0.29 -0.17
CA ASP A 311 6.10 -1.26 -1.23
C ASP A 311 5.25 -2.53 -1.03
N THR A 312 5.20 -3.04 0.21
CA THR A 312 4.34 -4.19 0.57
C THR A 312 2.87 -3.88 0.32
N THR A 313 2.43 -2.64 0.59
CA THR A 313 1.05 -2.21 0.36
C THR A 313 0.75 -2.10 -1.14
N LEU A 314 1.68 -1.58 -1.94
CA LEU A 314 1.55 -1.50 -3.40
C LEU A 314 1.43 -2.88 -4.04
N ILE A 315 2.23 -3.86 -3.59
CA ILE A 315 2.14 -5.26 -4.06
C ILE A 315 0.74 -5.82 -3.77
N LYS A 316 0.25 -5.69 -2.53
CA LYS A 316 -1.10 -6.15 -2.16
C LYS A 316 -2.19 -5.49 -3.00
N LEU A 317 -2.10 -4.17 -3.21
CA LEU A 317 -3.06 -3.44 -4.05
C LEU A 317 -3.03 -3.94 -5.50
N SER A 318 -1.84 -4.20 -6.05
CA SER A 318 -1.68 -4.78 -7.39
C SER A 318 -2.38 -6.14 -7.49
N ASP A 319 -2.12 -7.04 -6.55
CA ASP A 319 -2.73 -8.37 -6.50
C ASP A 319 -4.26 -8.29 -6.37
N ASP A 320 -4.76 -7.39 -5.51
CA ASP A 320 -6.19 -7.16 -5.33
C ASP A 320 -6.85 -6.61 -6.61
N ILE A 321 -6.20 -5.65 -7.29
CA ILE A 321 -6.69 -5.08 -8.56
C ILE A 321 -6.76 -6.18 -9.63
N LEU A 322 -5.70 -6.99 -9.79
CA LEU A 322 -5.67 -8.09 -10.76
C LEU A 322 -6.73 -9.14 -10.45
N THR A 323 -6.84 -9.56 -9.19
CA THR A 323 -7.83 -10.56 -8.76
C THR A 323 -9.26 -10.08 -9.02
N ARG A 324 -9.57 -8.82 -8.69
CA ARG A 324 -10.90 -8.23 -8.93
C ARG A 324 -11.15 -8.00 -10.41
N GLY A 325 -10.11 -7.62 -11.18
CA GLY A 325 -10.16 -7.47 -12.63
C GLY A 325 -10.52 -8.78 -13.32
N ASN A 326 -9.80 -9.85 -13.00
CA ASN A 326 -10.07 -11.20 -13.52
C ASN A 326 -11.47 -11.67 -13.14
N LYS A 327 -11.91 -11.40 -11.90
CA LYS A 327 -13.27 -11.75 -11.48
C LYS A 327 -14.34 -10.98 -12.28
N LYS A 328 -14.11 -9.70 -12.56
CA LYS A 328 -15.01 -8.90 -13.39
C LYS A 328 -15.14 -9.49 -14.79
N GLU A 329 -14.02 -9.83 -15.41
CA GLU A 329 -13.97 -10.42 -16.75
C GLU A 329 -14.67 -11.79 -16.79
N GLU A 330 -14.40 -12.67 -15.84
CA GLU A 330 -15.09 -13.96 -15.70
C GLU A 330 -16.62 -13.79 -15.65
N LEU A 331 -17.11 -12.83 -14.86
CA LEU A 331 -18.54 -12.54 -14.76
C LEU A 331 -19.12 -11.95 -16.04
N GLN A 332 -18.37 -11.10 -16.74
CA GLN A 332 -18.78 -10.56 -18.04
C GLN A 332 -18.87 -11.66 -19.10
N ASN A 333 -17.88 -12.55 -19.15
CA ASN A 333 -17.83 -13.68 -20.07
C ASN A 333 -19.00 -14.64 -19.81
N LEU A 334 -19.26 -15.00 -18.55
CA LEU A 334 -20.41 -15.82 -18.16
C LEU A 334 -21.73 -15.17 -18.60
N ARG A 335 -21.87 -13.85 -18.36
CA ARG A 335 -23.07 -13.09 -18.73
C ARG A 335 -23.29 -13.07 -20.25
N GLN A 336 -22.25 -12.78 -21.02
CA GLN A 336 -22.32 -12.71 -22.49
C GLN A 336 -22.54 -14.08 -23.13
N ARG A 337 -21.93 -15.14 -22.58
CA ARG A 337 -22.00 -16.49 -23.16
C ARG A 337 -23.36 -17.15 -22.97
N TYR A 338 -23.97 -17.00 -21.80
CA TYR A 338 -25.14 -17.80 -21.43
C TYR A 338 -26.45 -17.02 -21.34
N PHE A 339 -26.44 -15.69 -21.38
CA PHE A 339 -27.65 -14.90 -21.22
C PHE A 339 -27.87 -13.97 -22.41
N LYS A 340 -29.05 -14.08 -23.02
CA LYS A 340 -29.55 -13.07 -23.95
C LYS A 340 -30.18 -11.96 -23.14
N ILE A 341 -29.66 -10.75 -23.26
CA ILE A 341 -30.11 -9.60 -22.48
C ILE A 341 -30.68 -8.58 -23.46
N ASP A 342 -31.91 -8.15 -23.21
CA ASP A 342 -32.59 -7.16 -24.03
C ASP A 342 -32.01 -5.74 -23.81
N GLU A 343 -32.45 -4.78 -24.63
CA GLU A 343 -32.02 -3.38 -24.56
C GLU A 343 -32.34 -2.72 -23.20
N ASN A 344 -33.31 -3.26 -22.46
CA ASN A 344 -33.70 -2.80 -21.13
C ASN A 344 -32.88 -3.47 -20.00
N GLY A 345 -31.92 -4.32 -20.34
CA GLY A 345 -31.06 -5.03 -19.39
C GLY A 345 -31.71 -6.24 -18.73
N LYS A 346 -32.86 -6.74 -19.23
CA LYS A 346 -33.54 -7.94 -18.73
C LYS A 346 -33.10 -9.18 -19.52
N ILE A 347 -33.03 -10.32 -18.83
CA ILE A 347 -32.72 -11.60 -19.46
C ILE A 347 -33.95 -12.08 -20.23
N SER A 348 -33.77 -12.37 -21.53
CA SER A 348 -34.79 -13.01 -22.38
C SER A 348 -34.81 -14.52 -22.12
N PHE A 349 -36.02 -15.08 -22.03
CA PHE A 349 -36.27 -16.51 -21.88
C PHE A 349 -36.92 -17.12 -23.14
N ASP A 350 -36.75 -16.51 -24.31
CA ASP A 350 -37.39 -16.97 -25.56
C ASP A 350 -36.99 -18.40 -25.96
N PHE A 351 -35.82 -18.86 -25.49
CA PHE A 351 -35.34 -20.22 -25.71
C PHE A 351 -36.28 -21.28 -25.11
N LEU A 352 -37.07 -20.94 -24.07
CA LEU A 352 -38.01 -21.87 -23.43
C LEU A 352 -39.06 -22.39 -24.41
N ASN A 353 -39.40 -21.62 -25.45
CA ASN A 353 -40.34 -22.07 -26.46
C ASN A 353 -39.80 -23.30 -27.19
N GLY A 354 -38.55 -23.24 -27.66
CA GLY A 354 -37.91 -24.38 -28.33
C GLY A 354 -37.79 -25.62 -27.44
N VAL A 355 -37.47 -25.43 -26.16
CA VAL A 355 -37.38 -26.55 -25.19
C VAL A 355 -38.74 -27.20 -24.96
N VAL A 356 -39.77 -26.41 -24.66
CA VAL A 356 -41.11 -26.93 -24.39
C VAL A 356 -41.71 -27.54 -25.65
N ASP A 357 -41.52 -26.93 -26.81
CA ASP A 357 -42.07 -27.45 -28.07
C ASP A 357 -41.45 -28.79 -28.46
N ASP A 358 -40.13 -28.94 -28.33
CA ASP A 358 -39.42 -30.19 -28.60
C ASP A 358 -39.86 -31.31 -27.64
N TYR A 359 -39.95 -31.00 -26.34
CA TYR A 359 -40.38 -31.97 -25.33
C TYR A 359 -41.79 -32.50 -25.62
N PHE A 360 -42.73 -31.60 -25.89
CA PHE A 360 -44.11 -31.97 -26.20
C PHE A 360 -44.21 -32.80 -27.49
N ALA A 361 -43.44 -32.46 -28.52
CA ALA A 361 -43.45 -33.20 -29.79
C ALA A 361 -42.99 -34.66 -29.64
N HIS A 362 -42.05 -34.95 -28.73
CA HIS A 362 -41.43 -36.27 -28.59
C HIS A 362 -41.92 -37.09 -27.40
N HIS A 363 -42.54 -36.46 -26.40
CA HIS A 363 -42.88 -37.11 -25.13
C HIS A 363 -44.34 -36.98 -24.70
N MET A 364 -45.15 -36.17 -25.39
CA MET A 364 -46.57 -36.01 -25.10
C MET A 364 -47.44 -36.48 -26.26
N PRO A 365 -48.65 -37.02 -25.99
CA PRO A 365 -49.61 -37.37 -27.04
C PRO A 365 -50.01 -36.14 -27.88
N GLU A 366 -50.30 -36.34 -29.18
CA GLU A 366 -50.59 -35.25 -30.12
C GLU A 366 -51.75 -34.34 -29.68
N ASN A 367 -52.78 -34.89 -29.02
CA ASN A 367 -53.91 -34.12 -28.51
C ASN A 367 -53.54 -33.13 -27.39
N MET A 368 -52.36 -33.29 -26.76
CA MET A 368 -51.82 -32.40 -25.73
C MET A 368 -50.85 -31.36 -26.30
N ASN A 369 -50.60 -31.34 -27.62
CA ASN A 369 -49.66 -30.43 -28.29
C ASN A 369 -50.25 -29.06 -28.66
N SER A 370 -51.46 -28.72 -28.17
CA SER A 370 -52.06 -27.41 -28.43
C SER A 370 -51.29 -26.27 -27.76
N SER A 371 -51.27 -25.09 -28.40
CA SER A 371 -50.59 -23.90 -27.85
C SER A 371 -51.13 -23.50 -26.48
N ALA A 372 -52.44 -23.62 -26.25
CA ALA A 372 -53.07 -23.28 -24.97
C ALA A 372 -52.55 -24.19 -23.84
N PHE A 373 -52.39 -25.49 -24.13
CA PHE A 373 -51.91 -26.46 -23.15
C PHE A 373 -50.44 -26.21 -22.81
N LYS A 374 -49.58 -25.99 -23.80
CA LYS A 374 -48.17 -25.62 -23.59
C LYS A 374 -48.04 -24.33 -22.76
N SER A 375 -48.85 -23.31 -23.06
CA SER A 375 -48.87 -22.05 -22.29
C SER A 375 -49.27 -22.26 -20.83
N SER A 376 -50.17 -23.20 -20.54
CA SER A 376 -50.57 -23.51 -19.15
C SER A 376 -49.41 -24.08 -18.33
N PHE A 377 -48.53 -24.89 -18.93
CA PHE A 377 -47.32 -25.39 -18.27
C PHE A 377 -46.28 -24.29 -18.10
N LYS A 378 -46.07 -23.46 -19.12
CA LYS A 378 -45.16 -22.30 -19.05
C LYS A 378 -45.56 -21.29 -17.97
N GLY A 379 -46.86 -21.12 -17.73
CA GLY A 379 -47.39 -20.18 -16.73
C GLY A 379 -47.26 -20.63 -15.28
N MET A 380 -46.97 -21.91 -15.03
CA MET A 380 -46.96 -22.52 -13.70
C MET A 380 -45.55 -23.03 -13.34
N PRO A 381 -44.88 -22.47 -12.30
CA PRO A 381 -43.49 -22.81 -11.97
C PRO A 381 -43.24 -24.31 -11.77
N HIS A 382 -44.12 -24.98 -11.02
CA HIS A 382 -44.01 -26.40 -10.71
C HIS A 382 -44.19 -27.34 -11.92
N LYS A 383 -45.00 -26.92 -12.89
CA LYS A 383 -45.22 -27.64 -14.15
C LYS A 383 -44.09 -27.38 -15.14
N LEU A 384 -43.63 -26.14 -15.23
CA LEU A 384 -42.52 -25.77 -16.09
C LEU A 384 -41.25 -26.51 -15.65
N ILE A 385 -40.85 -26.43 -14.38
CA ILE A 385 -39.60 -27.08 -13.92
C ILE A 385 -39.61 -28.59 -14.12
N TYR A 386 -40.78 -29.24 -14.00
CA TYR A 386 -40.93 -30.66 -14.29
C TYR A 386 -40.58 -30.98 -15.74
N ILE A 387 -41.13 -30.21 -16.70
CA ILE A 387 -40.79 -30.38 -18.12
C ILE A 387 -39.32 -30.10 -18.37
N LEU A 388 -38.79 -29.02 -17.81
CA LEU A 388 -37.39 -28.63 -18.03
C LEU A 388 -36.41 -29.71 -17.54
N LEU A 389 -36.68 -30.31 -16.38
CA LEU A 389 -35.86 -31.41 -15.86
C LEU A 389 -36.04 -32.70 -16.68
N ARG A 390 -37.25 -32.97 -17.19
CA ARG A 390 -37.50 -34.13 -18.07
C ARG A 390 -36.82 -34.00 -19.42
N ASP A 391 -36.91 -32.84 -20.06
CA ASP A 391 -36.19 -32.52 -21.29
C ASP A 391 -34.68 -32.61 -21.07
N PHE A 392 -34.18 -32.04 -19.98
CA PHE A 392 -32.77 -32.11 -19.65
C PHE A 392 -32.30 -33.56 -19.51
N GLN A 393 -33.07 -34.38 -18.80
CA GLN A 393 -32.78 -35.81 -18.65
C GLN A 393 -32.77 -36.54 -20.01
N SER A 394 -33.78 -36.32 -20.86
CA SER A 394 -33.85 -37.02 -22.15
C SER A 394 -32.75 -36.59 -23.13
N CYS A 395 -32.34 -35.32 -23.08
CA CYS A 395 -31.34 -34.77 -23.97
C CYS A 395 -29.91 -35.06 -23.51
N TYR A 396 -29.58 -34.86 -22.23
CA TYR A 396 -28.20 -34.78 -21.77
C TYR A 396 -27.73 -35.97 -20.92
N SER A 397 -28.61 -36.77 -20.32
CA SER A 397 -28.18 -37.97 -19.57
C SER A 397 -27.32 -38.94 -20.39
N PRO A 398 -27.59 -39.19 -21.69
CA PRO A 398 -26.71 -40.03 -22.52
C PRO A 398 -25.28 -39.50 -22.61
N ILE A 399 -25.09 -38.17 -22.60
CA ILE A 399 -23.76 -37.54 -22.65
C ILE A 399 -23.03 -37.64 -21.32
N LEU A 400 -23.78 -37.57 -20.21
CA LEU A 400 -23.23 -37.51 -18.86
C LEU A 400 -22.89 -38.89 -18.29
N GLU A 401 -23.62 -39.94 -18.66
CA GLU A 401 -23.46 -41.29 -18.09
C GLU A 401 -23.39 -42.42 -19.11
N GLY A 402 -23.68 -42.16 -20.39
CA GLY A 402 -23.86 -43.19 -21.41
C GLY A 402 -22.98 -43.03 -22.64
N THR A 403 -23.38 -43.71 -23.71
CA THR A 403 -22.82 -43.57 -25.05
C THR A 403 -23.63 -42.55 -25.85
N VAL A 404 -22.92 -41.77 -26.66
CA VAL A 404 -23.47 -40.76 -27.56
C VAL A 404 -23.10 -41.13 -28.98
N LYS A 405 -24.05 -41.05 -29.90
CA LYS A 405 -23.76 -41.19 -31.33
C LYS A 405 -23.24 -39.88 -31.88
N ILE A 406 -22.05 -39.91 -32.47
CA ILE A 406 -21.45 -38.76 -33.15
C ILE A 406 -21.20 -39.06 -34.63
N GLY A 407 -21.22 -38.03 -35.46
CA GLY A 407 -21.00 -38.12 -36.90
C GLY A 407 -22.21 -37.64 -37.71
N THR A 408 -22.38 -38.22 -38.89
CA THR A 408 -23.50 -37.92 -39.80
C THR A 408 -24.59 -38.99 -39.70
N LYS A 409 -25.78 -38.72 -40.25
CA LYS A 409 -26.90 -39.68 -40.24
C LYS A 409 -26.51 -41.06 -40.84
N ASN A 410 -25.67 -41.07 -41.86
CA ASN A 410 -25.27 -42.29 -42.58
C ASN A 410 -23.95 -42.89 -42.08
N HIS A 411 -23.12 -42.09 -41.41
CA HIS A 411 -21.84 -42.51 -40.83
C HIS A 411 -21.75 -41.98 -39.39
N ASN A 412 -22.21 -42.78 -38.44
CA ASN A 412 -22.12 -42.48 -37.01
C ASN A 412 -21.37 -43.58 -36.26
N ARG A 413 -20.81 -43.21 -35.11
CA ARG A 413 -20.17 -44.11 -34.16
C ARG A 413 -20.61 -43.77 -32.74
N ASP A 414 -20.68 -44.77 -31.88
CA ASP A 414 -20.91 -44.61 -30.45
C ASP A 414 -19.60 -44.21 -29.75
N VAL A 415 -19.64 -43.14 -28.95
CA VAL A 415 -18.51 -42.69 -28.13
C VAL A 415 -18.95 -42.42 -26.70
N ILE A 416 -18.00 -42.52 -25.78
CA ILE A 416 -18.17 -42.08 -24.40
C ILE A 416 -17.48 -40.73 -24.27
N ILE A 417 -18.15 -39.75 -23.64
CA ILE A 417 -17.60 -38.40 -23.43
C ILE A 417 -17.11 -38.23 -22.00
N MET A 418 -17.89 -38.73 -21.04
CA MET A 418 -17.61 -38.67 -19.61
C MET A 418 -17.23 -40.05 -19.06
N GLN A 419 -16.35 -40.09 -18.08
CA GLN A 419 -16.15 -41.31 -17.29
C GLN A 419 -17.47 -41.72 -16.63
N THR A 420 -17.84 -42.98 -16.78
CA THR A 420 -19.06 -43.53 -16.20
C THR A 420 -19.09 -43.31 -14.68
N GLY A 421 -20.18 -42.70 -14.20
CA GLY A 421 -20.38 -42.39 -12.79
C GLY A 421 -19.87 -41.01 -12.34
N LEU A 422 -19.19 -40.25 -13.20
CA LEU A 422 -18.70 -38.90 -12.87
C LEU A 422 -19.83 -37.95 -12.44
N PHE A 423 -21.01 -38.08 -13.04
CA PHE A 423 -22.21 -37.28 -12.75
C PHE A 423 -23.34 -38.08 -12.07
N LYS A 424 -23.03 -39.21 -11.45
CA LYS A 424 -24.04 -40.08 -10.81
C LYS A 424 -24.90 -39.35 -9.79
N GLY A 425 -24.26 -38.52 -8.95
CA GLY A 425 -24.98 -37.73 -7.95
C GLY A 425 -25.95 -36.74 -8.57
N GLU A 426 -25.56 -36.06 -9.66
CA GLU A 426 -26.42 -35.10 -10.35
C GLU A 426 -27.63 -35.78 -11.03
N ILE A 427 -27.41 -36.95 -11.65
CA ILE A 427 -28.50 -37.70 -12.28
C ILE A 427 -29.47 -38.28 -11.24
N GLU A 428 -28.96 -38.80 -10.11
CA GLU A 428 -29.79 -39.24 -8.99
C GLU A 428 -30.63 -38.10 -8.41
N GLU A 429 -30.06 -36.89 -8.30
CA GLU A 429 -30.78 -35.72 -7.80
C GLU A 429 -31.86 -35.24 -8.79
N ILE A 430 -31.59 -35.21 -10.11
CA ILE A 430 -32.62 -34.95 -11.13
C ILE A 430 -33.77 -35.95 -10.98
N ASN A 431 -33.46 -37.24 -10.84
CA ASN A 431 -34.46 -38.29 -10.66
C ASN A 431 -35.27 -38.13 -9.36
N ASN A 432 -34.65 -37.67 -8.28
CA ASN A 432 -35.31 -37.39 -7.02
C ASN A 432 -36.27 -36.19 -7.14
N LEU A 433 -35.79 -35.07 -7.68
CA LEU A 433 -36.59 -33.87 -7.92
C LEU A 433 -37.79 -34.16 -8.83
N LEU A 434 -37.59 -34.91 -9.92
CA LEU A 434 -38.65 -35.32 -10.81
C LEU A 434 -39.71 -36.18 -10.11
N ARG A 435 -39.31 -37.12 -9.25
CA ARG A 435 -40.23 -37.94 -8.45
C ARG A 435 -41.05 -37.08 -7.48
N GLN A 436 -40.42 -36.12 -6.81
CA GLN A 436 -41.10 -35.22 -5.88
C GLN A 436 -42.08 -34.29 -6.61
N LEU A 437 -41.69 -33.73 -7.76
CA LEU A 437 -42.56 -32.89 -8.59
C LEU A 437 -43.75 -33.68 -9.16
N ASP A 438 -43.52 -34.91 -9.64
CA ASP A 438 -44.57 -35.79 -10.11
C ASP A 438 -45.58 -36.14 -9.00
N ALA A 439 -45.07 -36.48 -7.81
CA ALA A 439 -45.91 -36.73 -6.63
C ALA A 439 -46.72 -35.49 -6.22
N PHE A 440 -46.12 -34.31 -6.25
CA PHE A 440 -46.82 -33.05 -6.00
C PHE A 440 -47.94 -32.81 -7.03
N ASN A 441 -47.62 -32.93 -8.32
CA ASN A 441 -48.58 -32.73 -9.42
C ASN A 441 -49.76 -33.71 -9.37
N LYS A 442 -49.49 -34.98 -9.02
CA LYS A 442 -50.53 -36.01 -8.86
C LYS A 442 -51.39 -35.78 -7.63
N LYS A 443 -50.79 -35.33 -6.53
CA LYS A 443 -51.53 -35.04 -5.28
C LYS A 443 -52.41 -33.80 -5.41
N TYR A 444 -51.98 -32.81 -6.20
CA TYR A 444 -52.68 -31.53 -6.36
C TYR A 444 -52.86 -31.13 -7.84
N PRO A 445 -53.65 -31.88 -8.64
CA PRO A 445 -53.75 -31.68 -10.09
C PRO A 445 -54.36 -30.33 -10.49
N SER A 446 -55.25 -29.79 -9.65
CA SER A 446 -55.94 -28.52 -9.88
C SER A 446 -55.23 -27.32 -9.22
N PHE A 447 -54.07 -27.52 -8.61
CA PHE A 447 -53.35 -26.44 -7.91
C PHE A 447 -52.88 -25.37 -8.90
N GLN A 448 -53.35 -24.14 -8.70
CA GLN A 448 -53.00 -23.00 -9.53
C GLN A 448 -51.95 -22.17 -8.81
N TYR A 449 -50.73 -22.18 -9.33
CA TYR A 449 -49.63 -21.39 -8.80
C TYR A 449 -48.88 -20.73 -9.95
N THR A 450 -48.99 -19.40 -10.04
CA THR A 450 -48.44 -18.64 -11.16
C THR A 450 -47.06 -18.08 -10.85
N PHE A 451 -46.30 -17.68 -11.86
CA PHE A 451 -45.05 -16.96 -11.67
C PHE A 451 -45.22 -15.62 -10.93
N ALA A 452 -46.38 -14.95 -11.06
CA ALA A 452 -46.67 -13.74 -10.29
C ALA A 452 -46.74 -14.04 -8.79
N THR A 453 -47.46 -15.10 -8.40
CA THR A 453 -47.55 -15.58 -7.01
C THR A 453 -46.19 -16.04 -6.49
N PHE A 454 -45.44 -16.80 -7.29
CA PHE A 454 -44.07 -17.19 -6.96
C PHE A 454 -43.17 -15.98 -6.69
N ASN A 455 -43.27 -14.94 -7.52
CA ASN A 455 -42.48 -13.74 -7.37
C ASN A 455 -42.81 -12.96 -6.10
N GLN A 456 -44.08 -12.88 -5.72
CA GLN A 456 -44.52 -12.27 -4.48
C GLN A 456 -43.98 -13.04 -3.27
N ASN A 457 -44.18 -14.36 -3.25
CA ASN A 457 -43.78 -15.22 -2.13
C ASN A 457 -42.26 -15.30 -1.93
N THR A 458 -41.48 -15.15 -3.01
CA THR A 458 -40.00 -15.16 -2.94
C THR A 458 -39.39 -13.81 -2.57
N SER A 459 -40.19 -12.73 -2.56
CA SER A 459 -39.71 -11.36 -2.29
C SER A 459 -39.88 -10.91 -0.83
N GLY A 460 -40.20 -11.85 0.08
CA GLY A 460 -40.23 -11.59 1.54
C GLY A 460 -41.63 -11.57 2.17
N SER A 461 -42.69 -11.90 1.43
CA SER A 461 -44.02 -12.10 2.02
C SER A 461 -44.06 -13.38 2.87
N SER A 462 -44.63 -13.31 4.07
CA SER A 462 -44.91 -14.49 4.89
C SER A 462 -45.97 -15.35 4.20
N VAL A 463 -45.61 -16.60 3.89
CA VAL A 463 -46.53 -17.58 3.29
C VAL A 463 -47.05 -18.49 4.39
N GLU A 464 -48.35 -18.48 4.63
CA GLU A 464 -48.99 -19.31 5.66
C GLU A 464 -49.47 -20.67 5.12
N ASP A 465 -49.76 -20.77 3.82
CA ASP A 465 -50.23 -22.01 3.21
C ASP A 465 -49.11 -23.07 3.12
N GLN A 466 -49.28 -24.16 3.86
CA GLN A 466 -48.31 -25.26 3.93
C GLN A 466 -48.08 -25.95 2.57
N ILE A 467 -49.08 -25.98 1.68
CA ILE A 467 -48.92 -26.53 0.33
C ILE A 467 -47.94 -25.66 -0.46
N THR A 468 -48.14 -24.35 -0.43
CA THR A 468 -47.26 -23.37 -1.06
C THR A 468 -45.86 -23.38 -0.45
N VAL A 469 -45.73 -23.47 0.88
CA VAL A 469 -44.41 -23.58 1.57
C VAL A 469 -43.65 -24.82 1.08
N ASN A 470 -44.32 -25.98 1.02
CA ASN A 470 -43.71 -27.21 0.52
C ASN A 470 -43.29 -27.09 -0.95
N LEU A 471 -44.10 -26.43 -1.78
CA LEU A 471 -43.75 -26.20 -3.18
C LEU A 471 -42.54 -25.25 -3.31
N LEU A 472 -42.51 -24.15 -2.55
CA LEU A 472 -41.39 -23.21 -2.56
C LEU A 472 -40.08 -23.88 -2.16
N ARG A 473 -40.10 -24.78 -1.16
CA ARG A 473 -38.94 -25.60 -0.81
C ARG A 473 -38.45 -26.42 -2.00
N LEU A 474 -39.36 -27.16 -2.65
CA LEU A 474 -39.03 -28.00 -3.80
C LEU A 474 -38.47 -27.19 -4.98
N LEU A 475 -39.09 -26.06 -5.30
CA LEU A 475 -38.60 -25.14 -6.35
C LEU A 475 -37.24 -24.55 -6.00
N GLY A 476 -37.02 -24.20 -4.72
CA GLY A 476 -35.75 -23.70 -4.22
C GLY A 476 -34.63 -24.72 -4.30
N GLU A 477 -34.91 -25.98 -3.91
CA GLU A 477 -33.96 -27.10 -4.02
C GLU A 477 -33.57 -27.35 -5.47
N ALA A 478 -34.54 -27.43 -6.37
CA ALA A 478 -34.29 -27.61 -7.79
C ALA A 478 -33.48 -26.44 -8.39
N SER A 479 -33.83 -25.20 -8.03
CA SER A 479 -33.12 -23.99 -8.48
C SER A 479 -31.65 -23.97 -8.04
N ALA A 480 -31.40 -24.24 -6.76
CA ALA A 480 -30.05 -24.31 -6.22
C ALA A 480 -29.22 -25.46 -6.81
N PHE A 481 -29.86 -26.61 -7.06
CA PHE A 481 -29.24 -27.73 -7.77
C PHE A 481 -28.81 -27.33 -9.18
N MET A 482 -29.71 -26.73 -9.97
CA MET A 482 -29.42 -26.31 -11.35
C MET A 482 -28.27 -25.31 -11.41
N GLY A 483 -28.23 -24.33 -10.50
CA GLY A 483 -27.12 -23.37 -10.42
C GLY A 483 -25.77 -24.04 -10.13
N LYS A 484 -25.72 -24.96 -9.16
CA LYS A 484 -24.48 -25.72 -8.85
C LYS A 484 -24.06 -26.62 -10.00
N PHE A 485 -25.01 -27.25 -10.67
CA PHE A 485 -24.72 -28.12 -11.78
C PHE A 485 -24.21 -27.32 -13.00
N ALA A 486 -24.78 -26.14 -13.25
CA ALA A 486 -24.32 -25.23 -14.29
C ALA A 486 -22.83 -24.88 -14.13
N GLU A 487 -22.34 -24.64 -12.91
CA GLU A 487 -20.93 -24.35 -12.64
C GLU A 487 -20.00 -25.53 -12.98
N LYS A 488 -20.44 -26.77 -12.73
CA LYS A 488 -19.66 -27.97 -13.11
C LYS A 488 -19.53 -28.08 -14.63
N ILE A 489 -20.64 -27.87 -15.35
CA ILE A 489 -20.62 -27.88 -16.82
C ILE A 489 -19.82 -26.69 -17.36
N ASN A 490 -19.97 -25.51 -16.76
CA ASN A 490 -19.20 -24.33 -17.14
C ASN A 490 -17.68 -24.56 -16.96
N THR A 491 -17.27 -25.28 -15.91
CA THR A 491 -15.85 -25.64 -15.72
C THR A 491 -15.32 -26.43 -16.92
N ILE A 492 -16.09 -27.36 -17.47
CA ILE A 492 -15.73 -28.11 -18.69
C ILE A 492 -15.62 -27.17 -19.89
N VAL A 493 -16.57 -26.25 -20.06
CA VAL A 493 -16.58 -25.27 -21.15
C VAL A 493 -15.38 -24.33 -21.06
N GLU A 494 -15.07 -23.77 -19.88
CA GLU A 494 -13.92 -22.88 -19.68
C GLU A 494 -12.60 -23.61 -19.94
N ASN A 495 -12.44 -24.85 -19.47
CA ASN A 495 -11.27 -25.67 -19.76
C ASN A 495 -11.06 -25.84 -21.27
N HIS A 496 -12.15 -26.06 -22.02
CA HIS A 496 -12.12 -26.21 -23.47
C HIS A 496 -11.74 -24.91 -24.18
N LEU A 497 -12.31 -23.78 -23.76
CA LEU A 497 -11.98 -22.46 -24.33
C LEU A 497 -10.53 -22.08 -24.05
N LEU A 498 -10.04 -22.37 -22.84
CA LEU A 498 -8.64 -22.17 -22.48
C LEU A 498 -7.71 -23.04 -23.34
N ALA A 499 -8.08 -24.31 -23.59
CA ALA A 499 -7.33 -25.16 -24.50
C ALA A 499 -7.33 -24.63 -25.95
N LYS A 500 -8.45 -24.07 -26.45
CA LYS A 500 -8.53 -23.44 -27.78
C LYS A 500 -7.69 -22.17 -27.89
N ASP A 501 -7.65 -21.34 -26.85
CA ASP A 501 -6.80 -20.14 -26.82
C ASP A 501 -5.31 -20.51 -26.88
N TYR A 502 -4.90 -21.52 -26.11
CA TYR A 502 -3.53 -22.06 -26.17
C TYR A 502 -3.21 -22.71 -27.52
N GLU A 503 -4.18 -23.37 -28.15
CA GLU A 503 -4.05 -23.91 -29.51
C GLU A 503 -3.77 -22.80 -30.52
N ALA A 504 -4.58 -21.74 -30.49
CA ALA A 504 -4.44 -20.59 -31.38
C ALA A 504 -3.08 -19.88 -31.19
N LYS A 505 -2.55 -19.87 -29.97
CA LYS A 505 -1.24 -19.31 -29.63
C LYS A 505 -0.06 -20.27 -29.90
N SER A 506 -0.31 -21.49 -30.39
CA SER A 506 0.72 -22.54 -30.56
C SER A 506 1.48 -22.89 -29.26
N GLN A 507 0.79 -22.82 -28.12
CA GLN A 507 1.33 -23.07 -26.77
C GLN A 507 0.84 -24.40 -26.15
N LEU A 508 0.26 -25.29 -26.95
CA LEU A 508 -0.23 -26.58 -26.47
C LEU A 508 0.90 -27.59 -26.24
N ASN A 509 0.72 -28.43 -25.22
CA ASN A 509 1.53 -29.63 -25.03
C ASN A 509 0.76 -30.88 -25.52
N ASP A 510 1.50 -31.97 -25.75
CA ASP A 510 0.94 -33.25 -26.26
C ASP A 510 -0.17 -33.82 -25.37
N ARG A 511 -0.08 -33.61 -24.05
CA ARG A 511 -1.08 -34.08 -23.09
C ARG A 511 -2.43 -33.39 -23.30
N VAL A 512 -2.44 -32.09 -23.58
CA VAL A 512 -3.67 -31.34 -23.87
C VAL A 512 -4.19 -31.74 -25.25
N LEU A 513 -3.34 -31.91 -26.26
CA LEU A 513 -3.75 -32.37 -27.59
C LEU A 513 -4.44 -33.75 -27.55
N ALA A 514 -3.88 -34.70 -26.81
CA ALA A 514 -4.46 -36.04 -26.63
C ALA A 514 -5.85 -36.01 -25.96
N SER A 515 -6.21 -34.92 -25.28
CA SER A 515 -7.52 -34.81 -24.64
C SER A 515 -8.70 -34.67 -25.62
N LYS A 516 -8.43 -34.35 -26.89
CA LYS A 516 -9.46 -34.27 -27.94
C LYS A 516 -10.25 -35.56 -28.15
N GLU A 517 -9.71 -36.71 -27.77
CA GLU A 517 -10.40 -38.01 -27.89
C GLU A 517 -10.56 -38.74 -26.54
N LYS A 518 -9.95 -38.22 -25.47
CA LYS A 518 -9.93 -38.87 -24.15
C LYS A 518 -11.11 -38.45 -23.29
N VAL A 519 -11.88 -39.41 -22.78
CA VAL A 519 -12.99 -39.22 -21.83
C VAL A 519 -12.64 -38.30 -20.66
N ILE A 520 -13.54 -37.39 -20.30
CA ILE A 520 -13.38 -36.52 -19.12
C ILE A 520 -13.57 -37.35 -17.86
N ASP A 521 -12.54 -37.40 -17.03
CA ASP A 521 -12.41 -38.24 -15.82
C ASP A 521 -12.56 -37.45 -14.52
N GLU A 522 -12.41 -36.12 -14.55
CA GLU A 522 -12.60 -35.25 -13.39
C GLU A 522 -13.09 -33.84 -13.77
N ILE A 523 -13.78 -33.18 -12.83
CA ILE A 523 -14.28 -31.80 -12.97
C ILE A 523 -13.41 -30.87 -12.11
N LYS A 524 -12.35 -30.34 -12.70
CA LYS A 524 -11.43 -29.36 -12.10
C LYS A 524 -10.95 -28.38 -13.17
N VAL A 525 -10.41 -27.23 -12.75
CA VAL A 525 -9.80 -26.26 -13.66
C VAL A 525 -8.51 -26.85 -14.25
N LEU A 526 -8.52 -27.12 -15.56
CA LEU A 526 -7.46 -27.81 -16.30
C LEU A 526 -7.42 -27.31 -17.75
N HIS A 527 -6.26 -27.37 -18.41
CA HIS A 527 -6.19 -27.14 -19.85
C HIS A 527 -6.61 -28.43 -20.56
N ARG A 528 -7.83 -28.47 -21.10
CA ARG A 528 -8.38 -29.71 -21.65
C ARG A 528 -9.49 -29.47 -22.67
N PHE A 529 -9.48 -30.18 -23.79
CA PHE A 529 -10.58 -30.16 -24.76
C PHE A 529 -11.78 -31.00 -24.29
N ILE A 530 -12.98 -30.59 -24.72
CA ILE A 530 -14.12 -31.50 -24.77
C ILE A 530 -13.78 -32.61 -25.80
N PRO A 531 -13.99 -33.89 -25.47
CA PRO A 531 -13.73 -34.98 -26.41
C PRO A 531 -14.65 -34.88 -27.63
N TYR A 532 -14.08 -35.03 -28.82
CA TYR A 532 -14.77 -34.95 -30.11
C TYR A 532 -15.57 -33.66 -30.28
N TYR A 533 -15.09 -32.54 -29.72
CA TYR A 533 -15.83 -31.27 -29.64
C TYR A 533 -16.39 -30.75 -30.97
N ASP A 534 -15.70 -31.03 -32.07
CA ASP A 534 -16.04 -30.64 -33.45
C ASP A 534 -17.08 -31.57 -34.10
N SER A 535 -17.24 -32.78 -33.56
CA SER A 535 -18.16 -33.79 -34.08
C SER A 535 -19.61 -33.48 -33.72
N THR A 536 -20.52 -33.73 -34.66
CA THR A 536 -21.96 -33.51 -34.50
C THR A 536 -22.66 -34.68 -33.81
N VAL A 537 -23.60 -34.39 -32.92
CA VAL A 537 -24.43 -35.39 -32.23
C VAL A 537 -25.54 -35.89 -33.16
N VAL A 538 -25.76 -37.20 -33.17
CA VAL A 538 -26.88 -37.86 -33.88
C VAL A 538 -27.88 -38.36 -32.84
N SER A 539 -29.02 -37.67 -32.74
CA SER A 539 -30.06 -37.98 -31.74
C SER A 539 -31.48 -37.77 -32.30
N GLY A 540 -32.49 -38.24 -31.57
CA GLY A 540 -33.91 -38.01 -31.88
C GLY A 540 -34.52 -36.80 -31.18
N ASN A 541 -33.70 -35.83 -30.74
CA ASN A 541 -34.14 -34.65 -29.98
C ASN A 541 -33.46 -33.39 -30.52
N ARG A 542 -33.70 -32.22 -29.87
CA ARG A 542 -33.11 -30.93 -30.25
C ARG A 542 -31.57 -30.82 -30.22
N LEU A 543 -30.85 -31.87 -29.83
CA LEU A 543 -29.38 -31.93 -29.92
C LEU A 543 -28.87 -32.42 -31.28
N ASN A 544 -29.74 -32.97 -32.12
CA ASN A 544 -29.35 -33.55 -33.39
C ASN A 544 -28.66 -32.51 -34.30
N ASN A 545 -27.57 -32.92 -34.94
CA ASN A 545 -26.68 -32.11 -35.79
C ASN A 545 -25.96 -30.94 -35.10
N LYS A 546 -26.00 -30.82 -33.76
CA LYS A 546 -25.20 -29.84 -33.02
C LYS A 546 -23.82 -30.43 -32.70
N SER A 547 -22.76 -29.61 -32.76
CA SER A 547 -21.43 -30.03 -32.33
C SER A 547 -21.41 -30.31 -30.82
N LEU A 548 -20.55 -31.21 -30.36
CA LEU A 548 -20.40 -31.48 -28.93
C LEU A 548 -20.00 -30.22 -28.15
N GLU A 549 -19.14 -29.36 -28.71
CA GLU A 549 -18.82 -28.04 -28.13
C GLU A 549 -20.09 -27.24 -27.84
N TYR A 550 -20.95 -27.08 -28.86
CA TYR A 550 -22.21 -26.35 -28.70
C TYR A 550 -23.12 -27.02 -27.68
N VAL A 551 -23.19 -28.36 -27.64
CA VAL A 551 -24.04 -29.09 -26.71
C VAL A 551 -23.67 -28.84 -25.25
N PHE A 552 -22.37 -28.74 -24.92
CA PHE A 552 -21.93 -28.36 -23.58
C PHE A 552 -22.26 -26.91 -23.22
N VAL A 553 -22.09 -25.99 -24.18
CA VAL A 553 -22.47 -24.57 -24.01
C VAL A 553 -23.97 -24.44 -23.79
N ASP A 554 -24.79 -25.12 -24.59
CA ASP A 554 -26.25 -25.16 -24.50
C ASP A 554 -26.69 -25.77 -23.15
N MET A 555 -26.04 -26.83 -22.70
CA MET A 555 -26.31 -27.46 -21.40
C MET A 555 -26.05 -26.48 -20.23
N ALA A 556 -24.90 -25.81 -20.20
CA ALA A 556 -24.59 -24.79 -19.20
C ALA A 556 -25.57 -23.60 -19.27
N GLN A 557 -25.86 -23.14 -20.48
CA GLN A 557 -26.80 -22.07 -20.75
C GLN A 557 -28.17 -22.37 -20.12
N LEU A 558 -28.73 -23.55 -20.39
CA LEU A 558 -30.04 -23.93 -19.88
C LEU A 558 -30.06 -24.00 -18.36
N LEU A 559 -29.09 -24.68 -17.75
CA LEU A 559 -29.03 -24.81 -16.29
C LEU A 559 -28.92 -23.44 -15.61
N PHE A 560 -28.08 -22.55 -16.11
CA PHE A 560 -27.98 -21.17 -15.61
C PHE A 560 -29.29 -20.39 -15.79
N ASN A 561 -29.91 -20.46 -16.97
CA ASN A 561 -31.18 -19.76 -17.21
C ASN A 561 -32.31 -20.32 -16.34
N TYR A 562 -32.37 -21.63 -16.13
CA TYR A 562 -33.33 -22.25 -15.22
C TYR A 562 -33.11 -21.76 -13.78
N ALA A 563 -31.87 -21.75 -13.29
CA ALA A 563 -31.54 -21.20 -11.98
C ALA A 563 -31.99 -19.73 -11.84
N VAL A 564 -31.83 -18.92 -12.88
CA VAL A 564 -32.31 -17.52 -12.89
C VAL A 564 -33.83 -17.40 -12.88
N ILE A 565 -34.56 -18.19 -13.68
CA ILE A 565 -36.04 -18.21 -13.71
C ILE A 565 -36.60 -18.47 -12.31
N TYR A 566 -35.97 -19.39 -11.57
CA TYR A 566 -36.36 -19.76 -10.21
C TYR A 566 -35.58 -19.00 -9.12
N LYS A 567 -34.98 -17.85 -9.45
CA LYS A 567 -34.33 -16.92 -8.52
C LYS A 567 -33.29 -17.56 -7.59
N ASP A 568 -32.46 -18.46 -8.09
CA ASP A 568 -31.31 -18.95 -7.33
C ASP A 568 -30.43 -17.77 -6.88
N LYS A 569 -30.27 -17.62 -5.56
CA LYS A 569 -29.56 -16.49 -4.97
C LYS A 569 -28.10 -16.46 -5.40
N PHE A 570 -27.46 -17.63 -5.54
CA PHE A 570 -26.05 -17.71 -5.91
C PHE A 570 -25.83 -17.18 -7.33
N THR A 571 -26.60 -17.69 -8.29
CA THR A 571 -26.52 -17.29 -9.71
C THR A 571 -26.92 -15.82 -9.92
N VAL A 572 -28.02 -15.37 -9.29
CA VAL A 572 -28.46 -13.97 -9.40
C VAL A 572 -27.45 -13.00 -8.81
N ASN A 573 -26.84 -13.33 -7.67
CA ASN A 573 -25.77 -12.52 -7.09
C ASN A 573 -24.55 -12.48 -8.04
N LYS A 574 -24.14 -13.63 -8.59
CA LYS A 574 -23.03 -13.71 -9.55
C LYS A 574 -23.22 -12.75 -10.73
N LEU A 575 -24.45 -12.64 -11.26
CA LEU A 575 -24.79 -11.75 -12.38
C LEU A 575 -24.89 -10.25 -12.03
N THR A 576 -25.11 -9.90 -10.76
CA THR A 576 -25.35 -8.51 -10.32
C THR A 576 -24.15 -7.87 -9.62
N VAL A 577 -23.17 -8.68 -9.21
CA VAL A 577 -21.95 -8.25 -8.49
C VAL A 577 -21.04 -7.34 -9.33
N HIS A 578 -21.19 -7.29 -10.66
CA HIS A 578 -20.37 -6.48 -11.57
C HIS A 578 -20.24 -5.00 -11.14
N ARG A 579 -21.35 -4.34 -10.77
CA ARG A 579 -21.33 -2.93 -10.33
C ARG A 579 -20.53 -2.71 -9.04
N LYS A 580 -20.60 -3.69 -8.12
CA LYS A 580 -19.85 -3.63 -6.85
C LYS A 580 -18.35 -3.76 -7.12
N ILE A 581 -17.97 -4.71 -7.98
CA ILE A 581 -16.57 -4.90 -8.38
C ILE A 581 -16.02 -3.65 -9.09
N ASP A 582 -16.81 -2.97 -9.92
CA ASP A 582 -16.38 -1.73 -10.58
C ASP A 582 -16.08 -0.60 -9.58
N ALA A 583 -16.93 -0.43 -8.57
CA ALA A 583 -16.69 0.55 -7.52
C ALA A 583 -15.45 0.21 -6.68
N GLU A 584 -15.27 -1.07 -6.33
CA GLU A 584 -14.10 -1.57 -5.61
C GLU A 584 -12.81 -1.37 -6.42
N LEU A 585 -12.81 -1.73 -7.71
CA LEU A 585 -11.67 -1.55 -8.61
C LEU A 585 -11.29 -0.07 -8.76
N LYS A 586 -12.28 0.82 -8.86
CA LYS A 586 -12.03 2.27 -8.93
C LYS A 586 -11.33 2.77 -7.66
N ALA A 587 -11.80 2.32 -6.49
CA ALA A 587 -11.20 2.68 -5.21
C ALA A 587 -9.76 2.14 -5.08
N LEU A 588 -9.54 0.87 -5.43
CA LEU A 588 -8.22 0.24 -5.36
C LEU A 588 -7.21 0.92 -6.30
N ARG A 589 -7.60 1.23 -7.55
CA ARG A 589 -6.75 1.93 -8.52
C ARG A 589 -6.40 3.33 -8.07
N ALA A 590 -7.36 4.06 -7.50
CA ALA A 590 -7.12 5.41 -6.98
C ALA A 590 -6.14 5.38 -5.78
N GLU A 591 -6.24 4.36 -4.93
CA GLU A 591 -5.32 4.19 -3.80
C GLU A 591 -3.92 3.77 -4.26
N TYR A 592 -3.82 2.87 -5.24
CA TYR A 592 -2.56 2.52 -5.88
C TYR A 592 -1.87 3.76 -6.45
N GLU A 593 -2.59 4.56 -7.24
CA GLU A 593 -2.07 5.79 -7.86
C GLU A 593 -1.64 6.82 -6.81
N ARG A 594 -2.37 6.94 -5.70
CA ARG A 594 -2.00 7.83 -4.59
C ARG A 594 -0.63 7.44 -4.00
N LEU A 595 -0.36 6.15 -3.84
CA LEU A 595 0.87 5.63 -3.24
C LEU A 595 2.05 5.58 -4.23
N SER A 596 1.81 5.12 -5.46
CA SER A 596 2.86 4.94 -6.48
C SER A 596 3.20 6.24 -7.22
N GLY A 597 2.29 7.22 -7.19
CA GLY A 597 2.38 8.43 -8.01
C GLY A 597 2.11 8.19 -9.51
N LYS A 598 1.63 7.00 -9.89
CA LYS A 598 1.37 6.59 -11.27
C LYS A 598 0.11 5.75 -11.39
N PRO A 599 -0.61 5.80 -12.53
CA PRO A 599 -1.75 4.92 -12.74
C PRO A 599 -1.32 3.45 -12.71
N PHE A 600 -2.25 2.57 -12.35
CA PHE A 600 -2.02 1.13 -12.45
C PHE A 600 -2.04 0.70 -13.92
N ASP A 601 -0.87 0.46 -14.48
CA ASP A 601 -0.71 -0.18 -15.78
C ASP A 601 -0.76 -1.69 -15.56
N GLY A 602 -1.76 -2.35 -16.14
CA GLY A 602 -2.01 -3.77 -15.96
C GLY A 602 -0.86 -4.64 -16.46
N GLY A 603 0.15 -4.88 -15.62
CA GLY A 603 1.02 -6.04 -15.66
C GLY A 603 1.93 -6.20 -16.88
N GLU A 604 2.78 -5.22 -17.18
CA GLU A 604 4.06 -5.50 -17.89
C GLU A 604 5.29 -5.06 -17.07
N SER A 605 5.15 -4.09 -16.16
CA SER A 605 6.30 -3.47 -15.48
C SER A 605 6.82 -4.18 -14.22
N LEU A 606 6.12 -5.20 -13.71
CA LEU A 606 6.50 -5.89 -12.45
C LEU A 606 7.40 -7.13 -12.64
N GLN A 607 7.56 -7.65 -13.87
CA GLN A 607 8.47 -8.78 -14.13
C GLN A 607 9.92 -8.33 -14.39
N THR A 608 10.13 -7.07 -14.78
CA THR A 608 11.45 -6.52 -15.08
C THR A 608 12.28 -6.18 -13.84
N GLU A 609 11.67 -5.86 -12.70
CA GLU A 609 12.45 -5.54 -11.49
C GLU A 609 12.90 -6.78 -10.69
N SER A 610 12.30 -7.95 -10.92
CA SER A 610 12.76 -9.21 -10.31
C SER A 610 13.83 -9.96 -11.12
N SER A 611 14.07 -9.55 -12.37
CA SER A 611 15.05 -10.19 -13.26
C SER A 611 16.42 -9.49 -13.29
N GLU A 612 16.55 -8.31 -12.67
CA GLU A 612 17.84 -7.63 -12.44
C GLU A 612 18.49 -7.95 -11.09
N ALA A 613 17.92 -8.89 -10.32
CA ALA A 613 18.44 -9.33 -9.02
C ALA A 613 18.75 -10.85 -8.98
N GLN A 614 19.34 -11.39 -10.05
CA GLN A 614 20.00 -12.70 -10.06
C GLN A 614 21.43 -12.62 -10.60
#